data_AF-A0A067SZ27-F1
#
_entry.id   AF-A0A067SZ27-F1
#
_cell.length_a   1.000
_cell.length_b   1.000
_cell.length_c   1.000
_cell.angle_alpha   90.00
_cell.angle_beta   90.00
_cell.angle_gamma   90.00
#
_symmetry.space_group_name_H-M   'P 1'
#
loop_
_entity.id
_entity.type
_entity.pdbx_description
1 polymer ?
#
loop_
_entity_poly.entity_id
_entity_poly.type
_entity_poly.pdbx_seq_one_letter_code
_entity_poly.pdbx_strand_id
1 'polypeptide(L)'
;MSDSWKDGILLKIINIIVYFVFLGSNIYTVASPSSIYYYGKETYITPAPWAFLIWSLIHILLLGTVIYQFFPSGKKTIVDGISWRFPLLGILNAIYVNLWSTHHYIIAFIFSLFVSSAVTHIYYIVKKHHTAESYGDELFIHLPFSLYHGWTTVLVVVTAFDAFGVSSLSHSAGIWTKVFVFLALFFLEGTAATYAFSTPEGDLPASIAIAWSLWAIFAHQTSSGFVHWSSLAFAILALVWVVKGAAGLFFRSRGRISLMDEERAPLVG
;
A
#
# COMPACT_ATOMS: atom_id res chain seq x y z
N MET A 1 -18.33 -0.27 -31.35
CA MET A 1 -18.33 1.20 -31.24
C MET A 1 -17.01 1.61 -30.63
N SER A 2 -16.34 2.62 -31.15
CA SER A 2 -15.11 3.14 -30.53
C SER A 2 -15.46 3.78 -29.17
N ASP A 3 -14.76 3.41 -28.11
CA ASP A 3 -14.92 4.05 -26.80
C ASP A 3 -14.75 5.57 -26.93
N SER A 4 -15.72 6.33 -26.42
CA SER A 4 -15.67 7.78 -26.31
C SER A 4 -15.06 8.16 -24.97
N TRP A 5 -14.32 9.27 -24.91
CA TRP A 5 -13.78 9.78 -23.64
C TRP A 5 -14.89 10.10 -22.62
N LYS A 6 -16.12 10.33 -23.08
CA LYS A 6 -17.32 10.57 -22.27
C LYS A 6 -17.95 9.31 -21.69
N ASP A 7 -17.52 8.11 -22.10
CA ASP A 7 -18.09 6.87 -21.59
C ASP A 7 -17.74 6.72 -20.10
N GLY A 8 -18.76 6.47 -19.28
CA GLY A 8 -18.62 6.42 -17.82
C GLY A 8 -18.28 7.76 -17.16
N ILE A 9 -18.56 8.90 -17.80
CA ILE A 9 -18.16 10.24 -17.32
C ILE A 9 -18.56 10.54 -15.88
N LEU A 10 -19.74 10.08 -15.45
CA LEU A 10 -20.19 10.25 -14.06
C LEU A 10 -19.18 9.63 -13.10
N LEU A 11 -18.82 8.37 -13.31
CA LEU A 11 -17.85 7.69 -12.45
C LEU A 11 -16.46 8.34 -12.53
N LYS A 12 -16.04 8.80 -13.73
CA LYS A 12 -14.76 9.52 -13.87
C LYS A 12 -14.71 10.80 -13.04
N ILE A 13 -15.79 11.58 -13.05
CA ILE A 13 -15.92 12.80 -12.23
C ILE A 13 -15.91 12.44 -10.74
N ILE A 14 -16.66 11.41 -10.34
CA ILE A 14 -16.67 10.96 -8.94
C ILE A 14 -15.28 10.49 -8.48
N ASN A 15 -14.55 9.76 -9.32
CA ASN A 15 -13.17 9.34 -9.04
C ASN A 15 -12.26 10.54 -8.78
N ILE A 16 -12.38 11.62 -9.58
CA ILE A 16 -11.61 12.86 -9.39
C ILE A 16 -11.97 13.52 -8.05
N ILE A 17 -13.27 13.70 -7.77
CA ILE A 17 -13.74 14.35 -6.54
C ILE A 17 -13.26 13.57 -5.33
N VAL A 18 -13.47 12.26 -5.30
CA VAL A 18 -13.07 11.41 -4.18
C VAL A 18 -11.56 11.37 -4.01
N TYR A 19 -10.79 11.36 -5.10
CA TYR A 19 -9.33 11.47 -5.03
C TYR A 19 -8.91 12.74 -4.28
N PHE A 20 -9.48 13.90 -4.60
CA PHE A 20 -9.15 15.15 -3.91
C PHE A 20 -9.62 15.19 -2.45
N VAL A 21 -10.77 14.58 -2.13
CA VAL A 21 -11.23 14.42 -0.74
C VAL A 21 -10.23 13.55 0.06
N PHE A 22 -9.81 12.43 -0.51
CA PHE A 22 -8.87 11.50 0.11
C PHE A 22 -7.46 12.12 0.26
N LEU A 23 -6.98 12.82 -0.77
CA LEU A 23 -5.74 13.60 -0.72
C LEU A 23 -5.80 14.67 0.37
N GLY A 24 -6.87 15.47 0.38
CA GLY A 24 -7.06 16.53 1.38
C GLY A 24 -7.07 16.00 2.81
N SER A 25 -7.69 14.84 3.05
CA SER A 25 -7.70 14.17 4.35
C SER A 25 -6.28 13.78 4.82
N ASN A 26 -5.42 13.29 3.93
CA ASN A 26 -4.03 12.95 4.27
C ASN A 26 -3.12 14.18 4.35
N ILE A 27 -3.36 15.22 3.54
CA ILE A 27 -2.63 16.49 3.70
C ILE A 27 -2.94 17.08 5.07
N TYR A 28 -4.18 17.01 5.53
CA TYR A 28 -4.58 17.52 6.83
C TYR A 28 -3.82 16.87 7.99
N THR A 29 -3.51 15.56 7.93
CA THR A 29 -2.73 14.91 9.00
C THR A 29 -1.29 15.40 9.11
N VAL A 30 -0.71 15.88 8.01
CA VAL A 30 0.64 16.46 7.98
C VAL A 30 0.62 17.96 8.28
N ALA A 31 -0.31 18.69 7.66
CA ALA A 31 -0.35 20.16 7.67
C ALA A 31 -1.13 20.75 8.85
N SER A 32 -1.86 19.94 9.63
CA SER A 32 -2.55 20.41 10.83
C SER A 32 -1.55 21.05 11.80
N PRO A 33 -1.87 22.20 12.41
CA PRO A 33 -1.03 22.85 13.42
C PRO A 33 -0.65 21.93 14.59
N SER A 34 -1.48 20.93 14.86
CA SER A 34 -1.26 19.93 15.90
C SER A 34 -0.33 18.78 15.50
N SER A 35 0.33 18.80 14.33
CA SER A 35 1.27 17.76 13.85
C SER A 35 0.83 16.32 14.18
N ILE A 36 -0.35 15.91 13.69
CA ILE A 36 -1.13 14.75 14.18
C ILE A 36 -0.32 13.47 14.35
N TYR A 37 0.63 13.18 13.45
CA TYR A 37 1.50 11.98 13.54
C TYR A 37 2.40 11.94 14.78
N TYR A 38 2.66 13.08 15.43
CA TYR A 38 3.48 13.17 16.64
C TYR A 38 2.66 13.11 17.94
N TYR A 39 1.33 13.22 17.86
CA TYR A 39 0.42 13.27 19.02
C TYR A 39 -0.61 12.14 19.03
N GLY A 40 -0.43 11.14 18.17
CA GLY A 40 -1.15 9.88 18.25
C GLY A 40 -0.72 9.08 19.48
N LYS A 41 -1.48 8.03 19.80
CA LYS A 41 -1.11 7.07 20.84
C LYS A 41 0.17 6.36 20.43
N GLU A 42 1.23 6.59 21.18
CA GLU A 42 2.51 5.95 20.96
C GLU A 42 2.49 4.51 21.50
N THR A 43 2.76 3.52 20.64
CA THR A 43 2.74 2.09 20.97
C THR A 43 4.07 1.41 20.59
N TYR A 44 4.23 0.14 20.96
CA TYR A 44 5.44 -0.64 20.65
C TYR A 44 5.50 -1.14 19.19
N ILE A 45 4.59 -0.72 18.32
CA ILE A 45 4.66 -0.98 16.87
C ILE A 45 4.57 0.32 16.05
N THR A 46 4.48 1.47 16.71
CA THR A 46 4.40 2.77 16.03
C THR A 46 5.67 2.96 15.18
N PRO A 47 5.54 3.23 13.86
CA PRO A 47 6.68 3.47 13.01
C PRO A 47 7.17 4.92 13.15
N ALA A 48 8.40 5.18 12.71
CA ALA A 48 8.92 6.53 12.61
C ALA A 48 8.04 7.38 11.67
N PRO A 49 7.87 8.70 11.92
CA PRO A 49 6.98 9.55 11.13
C PRO A 49 7.26 9.56 9.62
N TRP A 50 8.50 9.33 9.21
CA TRP A 50 8.87 9.25 7.79
C TRP A 50 8.23 8.06 7.07
N ALA A 51 7.74 7.04 7.78
CA ALA A 51 7.01 5.92 7.18
C ALA A 51 5.83 6.42 6.34
N PHE A 52 5.14 7.45 6.82
CA PHE A 52 3.94 8.01 6.20
C PHE A 52 4.21 8.78 4.91
N LEU A 53 5.48 9.04 4.55
CA LEU A 53 5.84 9.59 3.23
C LEU A 53 5.43 8.68 2.06
N ILE A 54 5.18 7.40 2.34
CA ILE A 54 4.60 6.47 1.35
C ILE A 54 3.24 6.96 0.83
N TRP A 55 2.48 7.72 1.64
CA TRP A 55 1.23 8.32 1.17
C TRP A 55 1.45 9.31 0.04
N SER A 56 2.53 10.11 0.09
CA SER A 56 2.86 11.05 -0.99
C SER A 56 3.08 10.30 -2.30
N LEU A 57 3.79 9.17 -2.26
CA LEU A 57 4.00 8.32 -3.43
C LEU A 57 2.69 7.70 -3.93
N ILE A 58 1.86 7.14 -3.03
CA ILE A 58 0.56 6.59 -3.39
C ILE A 58 -0.32 7.65 -4.05
N HIS A 59 -0.39 8.86 -3.50
CA HIS A 59 -1.21 9.95 -4.05
C HIS A 59 -0.72 10.41 -5.43
N ILE A 60 0.59 10.52 -5.65
CA ILE A 60 1.14 10.84 -6.97
C ILE A 60 0.75 9.77 -8.00
N LEU A 61 0.85 8.49 -7.64
CA LEU A 61 0.47 7.40 -8.54
C LEU A 61 -1.04 7.38 -8.80
N LEU A 62 -1.86 7.63 -7.77
CA LEU A 62 -3.32 7.71 -7.90
C LEU A 62 -3.79 8.93 -8.71
N LEU A 63 -3.07 10.05 -8.66
CA LEU A 63 -3.30 11.15 -9.59
C LEU A 63 -3.12 10.67 -11.03
N GLY A 64 -2.03 9.93 -11.27
CA GLY A 64 -1.79 9.24 -12.53
C GLY A 64 -2.95 8.32 -12.91
N THR A 65 -3.45 7.47 -11.99
CA THR A 65 -4.62 6.61 -12.20
C THR A 65 -5.86 7.42 -12.62
N VAL A 66 -6.15 8.51 -11.92
CA VAL A 66 -7.31 9.37 -12.18
C VAL A 66 -7.21 10.11 -13.52
N ILE A 67 -6.01 10.40 -14.01
CA ILE A 67 -5.79 10.92 -15.36
C ILE A 67 -5.90 9.77 -16.38
N TYR A 68 -5.33 8.60 -16.06
CA TYR A 68 -5.24 7.46 -16.96
C TYR A 68 -6.61 6.86 -17.31
N GLN A 69 -7.62 7.00 -16.44
CA GLN A 69 -9.00 6.54 -16.70
C GLN A 69 -9.66 7.17 -17.95
N PHE A 70 -9.10 8.25 -18.50
CA PHE A 70 -9.59 8.88 -19.74
C PHE A 70 -9.05 8.23 -21.01
N PHE A 71 -8.05 7.35 -20.90
CA PHE A 71 -7.47 6.59 -22.01
C PHE A 71 -8.18 5.23 -22.15
N PRO A 72 -8.18 4.60 -23.34
CA PRO A 72 -8.89 3.33 -23.57
C PRO A 72 -8.53 2.22 -22.56
N SER A 73 -7.23 1.96 -22.35
CA SER A 73 -6.75 0.93 -21.41
C SER A 73 -7.11 1.26 -19.96
N GLY A 74 -6.95 2.53 -19.57
CA GLY A 74 -7.32 3.00 -18.24
C GLY A 74 -8.83 2.95 -17.99
N LYS A 75 -9.66 3.32 -18.96
CA LYS A 75 -11.12 3.20 -18.88
C LYS A 75 -11.55 1.75 -18.67
N LYS A 76 -11.04 0.83 -19.51
CA LYS A 76 -11.32 -0.62 -19.44
C LYS A 76 -11.12 -1.16 -18.02
N THR A 77 -10.01 -0.78 -17.37
CA THR A 77 -9.68 -1.34 -16.07
C THR A 77 -10.26 -0.52 -14.90
N ILE A 78 -10.13 0.81 -14.91
CA ILE A 78 -10.49 1.68 -13.79
C ILE A 78 -12.00 1.92 -13.73
N VAL A 79 -12.63 2.18 -14.88
CA VAL A 79 -14.07 2.50 -14.95
C VAL A 79 -14.88 1.20 -15.02
N ASP A 80 -14.53 0.30 -15.94
CA ASP A 80 -15.35 -0.90 -16.17
C ASP A 80 -15.01 -2.03 -15.17
N GLY A 81 -13.73 -2.23 -14.85
CA GLY A 81 -13.27 -3.26 -13.92
C GLY A 81 -13.42 -2.89 -12.44
N ILE A 82 -12.62 -1.91 -11.99
CA ILE A 82 -12.60 -1.45 -10.59
C ILE A 82 -13.95 -0.83 -10.23
N SER A 83 -14.46 0.05 -11.10
CA SER A 83 -15.78 0.67 -10.97
C SER A 83 -15.94 1.46 -9.66
N TRP A 84 -17.14 1.46 -9.07
CA TRP A 84 -17.50 2.17 -7.84
C TRP A 84 -16.70 1.81 -6.58
N ARG A 85 -15.80 0.82 -6.66
CA ARG A 85 -14.91 0.44 -5.56
C ARG A 85 -13.84 1.49 -5.29
N PHE A 86 -13.37 2.20 -6.31
CA PHE A 86 -12.37 3.26 -6.12
C PHE A 86 -12.94 4.46 -5.32
N PRO A 87 -14.12 5.00 -5.66
CA PRO A 87 -14.79 5.99 -4.82
C PRO A 87 -15.05 5.49 -3.39
N LEU A 88 -15.53 4.25 -3.25
CA LEU A 88 -15.78 3.67 -1.93
C LEU A 88 -14.50 3.63 -1.08
N LEU A 89 -13.38 3.19 -1.66
CA LEU A 89 -12.08 3.13 -0.98
C LEU A 89 -11.64 4.52 -0.50
N GLY A 90 -11.74 5.55 -1.34
CA GLY A 90 -11.34 6.91 -0.97
C GLY A 90 -12.18 7.51 0.17
N ILE A 91 -13.50 7.28 0.15
CA ILE A 91 -14.40 7.72 1.23
C ILE A 91 -14.14 6.98 2.53
N LEU A 92 -14.01 5.65 2.48
CA LEU A 92 -13.68 4.84 3.66
C LEU A 92 -12.34 5.28 4.28
N ASN A 93 -11.34 5.58 3.45
CA ASN A 93 -10.04 6.04 3.94
C ASN A 93 -10.12 7.44 4.57
N ALA A 94 -10.82 8.38 3.93
CA ALA A 94 -11.02 9.71 4.51
C ALA A 94 -11.70 9.66 5.89
N ILE A 95 -12.69 8.78 6.07
CA ILE A 95 -13.34 8.53 7.36
C ILE A 95 -12.35 7.91 8.36
N TYR A 96 -11.61 6.87 7.94
CA TYR A 96 -10.58 6.22 8.76
C TYR A 96 -9.57 7.25 9.31
N VAL A 97 -8.99 8.07 8.44
CA VAL A 97 -7.98 9.07 8.79
C VAL A 97 -8.56 10.08 9.78
N ASN A 98 -9.80 10.54 9.56
CA ASN A 98 -10.44 11.47 10.48
C ASN A 98 -10.69 10.85 11.86
N LEU A 99 -11.20 9.62 11.92
CA LEU A 99 -11.41 8.89 13.18
C LEU A 99 -10.10 8.67 13.94
N TRP A 100 -9.03 8.29 13.23
CA TRP A 100 -7.72 8.12 13.85
C TRP A 100 -7.16 9.45 14.37
N SER A 101 -7.28 10.52 13.59
CA SER A 101 -6.81 11.87 13.94
C SER A 101 -7.53 12.49 15.14
N THR A 102 -8.74 12.02 15.43
CA THR A 102 -9.57 12.44 16.57
C THR A 102 -9.52 11.43 17.71
N HIS A 103 -8.54 10.52 17.70
CA HIS A 103 -8.25 9.54 18.76
C HIS A 103 -9.34 8.47 18.99
N HIS A 104 -10.27 8.28 18.03
CA HIS A 104 -11.31 7.24 18.08
C HIS A 104 -10.77 5.88 17.60
N TYR A 105 -9.73 5.36 18.27
CA TYR A 105 -8.92 4.26 17.74
C TYR A 105 -9.67 2.95 17.48
N ILE A 106 -10.65 2.57 18.30
CA ILE A 106 -11.43 1.33 18.08
C ILE A 106 -12.27 1.44 16.80
N ILE A 107 -12.92 2.59 16.58
CA ILE A 107 -13.73 2.82 15.38
C ILE A 107 -12.80 2.98 14.16
N ALA A 108 -11.67 3.67 14.32
CA ALA A 108 -10.64 3.75 13.29
C ALA A 108 -10.13 2.35 12.90
N PHE A 109 -9.95 1.44 13.84
CA PHE A 109 -9.58 0.06 13.54
C PHE A 109 -10.63 -0.66 12.69
N ILE A 110 -11.91 -0.55 13.03
CA ILE A 110 -13.00 -1.11 12.22
C ILE A 110 -12.97 -0.54 10.79
N PHE A 111 -12.80 0.78 10.64
CA PHE A 111 -12.69 1.40 9.32
C PHE A 111 -11.41 1.00 8.58
N SER A 112 -10.29 0.77 9.27
CA SER A 112 -9.07 0.25 8.66
C SER A 112 -9.29 -1.13 8.02
N LEU A 113 -10.14 -1.98 8.62
CA LEU A 113 -10.54 -3.26 8.03
C LEU A 113 -11.42 -3.08 6.79
N PHE A 114 -12.34 -2.10 6.80
CA PHE A 114 -13.12 -1.78 5.60
C PHE A 114 -12.27 -1.22 4.46
N VAL A 115 -11.32 -0.33 4.77
CA VAL A 115 -10.33 0.18 3.81
C VAL A 115 -9.52 -1.00 3.26
N SER A 116 -9.00 -1.87 4.12
CA SER A 116 -8.24 -3.07 3.74
C SER A 116 -9.07 -3.96 2.80
N SER A 117 -10.31 -4.27 3.16
CA SER A 117 -11.21 -5.10 2.34
C SER A 117 -11.46 -4.46 0.96
N ALA A 118 -11.73 -3.16 0.92
CA ALA A 118 -11.95 -2.44 -0.34
C ALA A 118 -10.71 -2.46 -1.23
N VAL A 119 -9.52 -2.17 -0.70
CA VAL A 119 -8.28 -2.19 -1.48
C VAL A 119 -7.88 -3.61 -1.88
N THR A 120 -8.10 -4.62 -1.04
CA THR A 120 -7.90 -6.04 -1.40
C THR A 120 -8.78 -6.44 -2.57
N HIS A 121 -10.05 -6.03 -2.60
CA HIS A 121 -10.94 -6.33 -3.72
C HIS A 121 -10.49 -5.65 -5.02
N ILE A 122 -10.02 -4.40 -4.94
CA ILE A 122 -9.45 -3.70 -6.10
C ILE A 122 -8.17 -4.41 -6.57
N TYR A 123 -7.25 -4.70 -5.65
CA TYR A 123 -6.01 -5.42 -5.90
C TYR A 123 -6.26 -6.76 -6.60
N TYR A 124 -7.25 -7.53 -6.13
CA TYR A 124 -7.63 -8.80 -6.75
C TYR A 124 -8.15 -8.62 -8.18
N ILE A 125 -9.02 -7.63 -8.44
CA ILE A 125 -9.50 -7.32 -9.80
C ILE A 125 -8.33 -6.98 -10.72
N VAL A 126 -7.43 -6.10 -10.24
CA VAL A 126 -6.29 -5.64 -11.01
C VAL A 126 -5.32 -6.77 -11.28
N LYS A 127 -4.97 -7.60 -10.31
CA LYS A 127 -3.97 -8.67 -10.51
C LYS A 127 -4.50 -9.90 -11.23
N LYS A 128 -5.77 -10.28 -11.03
CA LYS A 128 -6.31 -11.54 -11.58
C LYS A 128 -7.10 -11.36 -12.87
N HIS A 129 -7.77 -10.24 -13.04
CA HIS A 129 -8.68 -10.02 -14.17
C HIS A 129 -8.12 -9.05 -15.21
N HIS A 130 -6.99 -8.40 -14.94
CA HIS A 130 -6.35 -7.46 -15.86
C HIS A 130 -4.86 -7.77 -15.93
N THR A 131 -4.35 -8.09 -17.11
CA THR A 131 -2.90 -8.19 -17.33
C THR A 131 -2.42 -6.84 -17.84
N ALA A 132 -1.26 -6.40 -17.38
CA ALA A 132 -0.69 -5.13 -17.85
C ALA A 132 -0.31 -5.26 -19.33
N GLU A 133 -1.05 -4.58 -20.20
CA GLU A 133 -0.82 -4.57 -21.65
C GLU A 133 0.26 -3.52 -22.03
N SER A 134 0.44 -2.50 -21.19
CA SER A 134 1.40 -1.40 -21.39
C SER A 134 2.13 -1.00 -20.10
N TYR A 135 3.23 -0.24 -20.26
CA TYR A 135 3.89 0.40 -19.11
C TYR A 135 2.98 1.39 -18.38
N GLY A 136 1.99 1.98 -19.08
CA GLY A 136 0.98 2.84 -18.48
C GLY A 136 0.06 2.07 -17.53
N ASP A 137 -0.37 0.87 -17.92
CA ASP A 137 -1.16 0.00 -17.05
C ASP A 137 -0.37 -0.41 -15.80
N GLU A 138 0.89 -0.80 -15.98
CA GLU A 138 1.75 -1.15 -14.85
C GLU A 138 1.92 0.03 -13.89
N LEU A 139 2.26 1.22 -14.40
CA LEU A 139 2.57 2.40 -13.60
C LEU A 139 1.34 3.04 -12.93
N PHE A 140 0.22 3.14 -13.64
CA PHE A 140 -0.96 3.88 -13.18
C PHE A 140 -2.11 2.99 -12.70
N ILE A 141 -1.99 1.66 -12.78
CA ILE A 141 -3.02 0.74 -12.29
C ILE A 141 -2.39 -0.27 -11.32
N HIS A 142 -1.43 -1.08 -11.79
CA HIS A 142 -0.88 -2.15 -10.94
C HIS A 142 -0.07 -1.62 -9.77
N LEU A 143 0.84 -0.67 -10.03
CA LEU A 143 1.74 -0.10 -9.03
C LEU A 143 0.99 0.60 -7.86
N PRO A 144 0.07 1.56 -8.07
CA PRO A 144 -0.62 2.23 -6.98
C PRO A 144 -1.42 1.28 -6.10
N PHE A 145 -2.20 0.36 -6.69
CA PHE A 145 -3.07 -0.52 -5.90
C PHE A 145 -2.28 -1.63 -5.19
N SER A 146 -1.16 -2.08 -5.74
CA SER A 146 -0.23 -2.98 -5.05
C SER A 146 0.41 -2.28 -3.84
N LEU A 147 0.98 -1.08 -4.04
CA LEU A 147 1.61 -0.31 -2.98
C LEU A 147 0.62 0.02 -1.85
N TYR A 148 -0.60 0.43 -2.22
CA TYR A 148 -1.66 0.76 -1.27
C TYR A 148 -2.15 -0.49 -0.52
N HIS A 149 -2.27 -1.64 -1.16
CA HIS A 149 -2.64 -2.89 -0.49
C HIS A 149 -1.58 -3.33 0.56
N GLY A 150 -0.30 -3.29 0.18
CA GLY A 150 0.81 -3.55 1.12
C GLY A 150 0.83 -2.58 2.30
N TRP A 151 0.70 -1.28 2.04
CA TRP A 151 0.66 -0.25 3.08
C TRP A 151 -0.55 -0.38 4.00
N THR A 152 -1.73 -0.68 3.47
CA THR A 152 -2.95 -0.85 4.29
C THR A 152 -2.84 -2.04 5.22
N THR A 153 -2.13 -3.10 4.81
CA THR A 153 -1.84 -4.25 5.68
C THR A 153 -1.08 -3.79 6.95
N VAL A 154 -0.10 -2.92 6.79
CA VAL A 154 0.65 -2.32 7.90
C VAL A 154 -0.26 -1.44 8.75
N LEU A 155 -1.08 -0.58 8.14
CA LEU A 155 -1.98 0.31 8.86
C LEU A 155 -3.00 -0.46 9.71
N VAL A 156 -3.55 -1.58 9.24
CA VAL A 156 -4.44 -2.42 10.04
C VAL A 156 -3.74 -2.89 11.30
N VAL A 157 -2.49 -3.35 11.17
CA VAL A 157 -1.68 -3.81 12.30
C VAL A 157 -1.41 -2.64 13.26
N VAL A 158 -0.89 -1.52 12.79
CA VAL A 158 -0.61 -0.34 13.64
C VAL A 158 -1.87 0.15 14.34
N THR A 159 -2.99 0.27 13.61
CA THR A 159 -4.26 0.72 14.17
C THR A 159 -4.81 -0.27 15.21
N ALA A 160 -4.55 -1.58 15.07
CA ALA A 160 -4.94 -2.55 16.08
C ALA A 160 -4.22 -2.31 17.42
N PHE A 161 -2.94 -1.96 17.38
CA PHE A 161 -2.19 -1.59 18.58
C PHE A 161 -2.63 -0.23 19.13
N ASP A 162 -3.00 0.72 18.28
CA ASP A 162 -3.59 1.97 18.74
C ASP A 162 -4.91 1.71 19.49
N ALA A 163 -5.77 0.83 18.95
CA ALA A 163 -7.05 0.48 19.56
C ALA A 163 -6.91 -0.31 20.87
N PHE A 164 -6.04 -1.32 20.91
CA PHE A 164 -6.03 -2.33 21.99
C PHE A 164 -4.70 -2.44 22.75
N GLY A 165 -3.63 -1.86 22.24
CA GLY A 165 -2.30 -1.90 22.86
C GLY A 165 -2.13 -0.93 24.02
N VAL A 166 -1.03 -1.07 24.75
CA VAL A 166 -0.63 -0.12 25.80
C VAL A 166 0.19 1.02 25.21
N SER A 167 0.12 2.21 25.82
CA SER A 167 0.99 3.31 25.41
C SER A 167 2.40 3.11 25.96
N SER A 168 3.42 3.22 25.09
CA SER A 168 4.82 3.06 25.48
C SER A 168 5.35 4.24 26.30
N LEU A 169 4.68 5.41 26.24
CA LEU A 169 5.04 6.59 27.02
C LEU A 169 4.68 6.47 28.50
N SER A 170 3.66 5.66 28.83
CA SER A 170 3.19 5.47 30.21
C SER A 170 3.49 4.09 30.78
N HIS A 171 3.71 3.08 29.93
CA HIS A 171 3.88 1.69 30.37
C HIS A 171 5.08 1.04 29.68
N SER A 172 5.93 0.37 30.47
CA SER A 172 6.97 -0.52 29.94
C SER A 172 6.36 -1.75 29.25
N ALA A 173 7.00 -2.27 28.21
CA ALA A 173 6.53 -3.45 27.49
C ALA A 173 6.53 -4.70 28.39
N GLY A 174 5.33 -5.15 28.77
CA GLY A 174 5.11 -6.44 29.43
C GLY A 174 5.34 -7.62 28.48
N ILE A 175 5.30 -8.84 29.02
CA ILE A 175 5.52 -10.08 28.25
C ILE A 175 4.51 -10.20 27.10
N TRP A 176 3.22 -9.99 27.38
CA TRP A 176 2.19 -10.07 26.34
C TRP A 176 2.35 -9.01 25.25
N THR A 177 2.72 -7.77 25.62
CA THR A 177 3.03 -6.72 24.63
C THR A 177 4.16 -7.17 23.70
N LYS A 178 5.25 -7.72 24.25
CA LYS A 178 6.37 -8.25 23.46
C LYS A 178 5.93 -9.37 22.53
N VAL A 179 5.15 -10.33 23.03
CA VAL A 179 4.62 -11.46 22.24
C VAL A 179 3.75 -10.95 21.08
N PHE A 180 2.78 -10.08 21.34
CA PHE A 180 1.91 -9.57 20.28
C PHE A 180 2.65 -8.73 19.25
N VAL A 181 3.60 -7.89 19.68
CA VAL A 181 4.45 -7.13 18.74
C VAL A 181 5.27 -8.09 17.88
N PHE A 182 5.88 -9.13 18.47
CA PHE A 182 6.63 -10.12 17.70
C PHE A 182 5.74 -10.83 16.66
N LEU A 183 4.54 -11.28 17.06
CA LEU A 183 3.58 -11.92 16.15
C LEU A 183 3.14 -10.98 15.03
N ALA A 184 2.96 -9.69 15.33
CA ALA A 184 2.61 -8.67 14.35
C ALA A 184 3.75 -8.43 13.34
N LEU A 185 5.00 -8.33 13.81
CA LEU A 185 6.18 -8.21 12.94
C LEU A 185 6.36 -9.46 12.07
N PHE A 186 6.20 -10.65 12.65
CA PHE A 186 6.22 -11.92 11.93
C PHE A 186 5.12 -12.00 10.87
N PHE A 187 3.90 -11.57 11.20
CA PHE A 187 2.80 -11.52 10.24
C PHE A 187 3.09 -10.57 9.07
N LEU A 188 3.62 -9.37 9.34
CA LEU A 188 4.01 -8.42 8.30
C LEU A 188 5.12 -9.01 7.42
N GLU A 189 6.16 -9.57 8.01
CA GLU A 189 7.26 -10.19 7.25
C GLU A 189 6.79 -11.37 6.40
N GLY A 190 5.98 -12.28 6.95
CA GLY A 190 5.39 -13.38 6.19
C GLY A 190 4.48 -12.90 5.06
N THR A 191 3.80 -11.77 5.24
CA THR A 191 3.01 -11.15 4.17
C THR A 191 3.91 -10.56 3.09
N ALA A 192 5.04 -9.95 3.44
CA ALA A 192 6.03 -9.49 2.46
C ALA A 192 6.61 -10.66 1.65
N ALA A 193 6.92 -11.79 2.29
CA ALA A 193 7.32 -13.01 1.60
C ALA A 193 6.22 -13.50 0.64
N THR A 194 4.96 -13.52 1.10
CA THR A 194 3.81 -13.93 0.28
C THR A 194 3.69 -13.06 -0.97
N TYR A 195 3.86 -11.74 -0.88
CA TYR A 195 3.89 -10.88 -2.06
C TYR A 195 5.04 -11.21 -2.99
N ALA A 196 6.25 -11.39 -2.45
CA ALA A 196 7.42 -11.74 -3.24
C ALA A 196 7.26 -13.08 -3.99
N PHE A 197 6.48 -14.04 -3.48
CA PHE A 197 6.21 -15.32 -4.13
C PHE A 197 4.85 -15.43 -4.83
N SER A 198 4.04 -14.37 -4.83
CA SER A 198 2.67 -14.40 -5.39
C SER A 198 2.61 -14.65 -6.91
N THR A 199 3.67 -14.28 -7.64
CA THR A 199 3.88 -14.60 -9.06
C THR A 199 5.36 -14.94 -9.28
N PRO A 200 5.76 -15.46 -10.47
CA PRO A 200 7.18 -15.68 -10.77
C PRO A 200 8.04 -14.43 -10.53
N GLU A 201 7.54 -13.25 -10.91
CA GLU A 201 8.18 -11.96 -10.69
C GLU A 201 7.98 -11.42 -9.26
N GLY A 202 6.92 -11.85 -8.59
CA GLY A 202 6.47 -11.33 -7.30
C GLY A 202 5.74 -9.99 -7.41
N ASP A 203 5.19 -9.55 -6.29
CA ASP A 203 4.56 -8.23 -6.17
C ASP A 203 5.47 -7.27 -5.40
N LEU A 204 6.40 -6.67 -6.15
CA LEU A 204 7.44 -5.80 -5.60
C LEU A 204 6.88 -4.57 -4.85
N PRO A 205 5.89 -3.82 -5.35
CA PRO A 205 5.44 -2.59 -4.67
C PRO A 205 4.83 -2.88 -3.30
N ALA A 206 3.97 -3.88 -3.18
CA ALA A 206 3.40 -4.31 -1.90
C ALA A 206 4.49 -4.79 -0.92
N SER A 207 5.48 -5.55 -1.41
CA SER A 207 6.62 -6.01 -0.61
C SER A 207 7.46 -4.83 -0.09
N ILE A 208 7.71 -3.82 -0.94
CA ILE A 208 8.43 -2.59 -0.58
C ILE A 208 7.67 -1.82 0.50
N ALA A 209 6.34 -1.68 0.40
CA ALA A 209 5.55 -0.98 1.42
C ALA A 209 5.72 -1.59 2.81
N ILE A 210 5.73 -2.92 2.91
CA ILE A 210 5.92 -3.62 4.18
C ILE A 210 7.37 -3.49 4.65
N ALA A 211 8.37 -3.72 3.79
CA ALA A 211 9.77 -3.59 4.16
C ALA A 211 10.11 -2.17 4.66
N TRP A 212 9.64 -1.15 3.95
CA TRP A 212 9.73 0.26 4.33
C TRP A 212 9.18 0.51 5.74
N SER A 213 8.01 -0.09 6.03
CA SER A 213 7.36 0.03 7.33
C SER A 213 8.13 -0.66 8.45
N LEU A 214 8.65 -1.87 8.22
CA LEU A 214 9.46 -2.59 9.20
C LEU A 214 10.74 -1.83 9.56
N TRP A 215 11.39 -1.20 8.58
CA TRP A 215 12.52 -0.30 8.83
C TRP A 215 12.12 0.93 9.66
N ALA A 216 10.95 1.50 9.41
CA ALA A 216 10.45 2.63 10.19
C ALA A 216 10.11 2.24 11.63
N ILE A 217 9.55 1.05 11.84
CA ILE A 217 9.30 0.50 13.18
C ILE A 217 10.64 0.31 13.90
N PHE A 218 11.63 -0.31 13.25
CA PHE A 218 12.98 -0.45 13.83
C PHE A 218 13.60 0.89 14.23
N ALA A 219 13.55 1.88 13.33
CA ALA A 219 14.15 3.19 13.56
C ALA A 219 13.52 3.93 14.75
N HIS A 220 12.23 3.71 15.01
CA HIS A 220 11.49 4.39 16.07
C HIS A 220 11.54 3.66 17.40
N GLN A 221 11.43 2.33 17.38
CA GLN A 221 11.30 1.52 18.57
C GLN A 221 12.64 1.31 19.26
N THR A 222 13.00 2.20 20.19
CA THR A 222 14.28 2.16 20.93
C THR A 222 14.12 1.85 22.42
N SER A 223 12.91 1.96 22.97
CA SER A 223 12.64 1.81 24.41
C SER A 223 12.65 0.36 24.90
N SER A 224 12.42 -0.61 24.02
CA SER A 224 12.43 -2.05 24.34
C SER A 224 13.41 -2.76 23.43
N GLY A 225 14.53 -3.24 24.00
CA GLY A 225 15.56 -3.94 23.22
C GLY A 225 15.02 -5.16 22.46
N PHE A 226 14.08 -5.91 23.04
CA PHE A 226 13.45 -7.04 22.35
C PHE A 226 12.69 -6.59 21.08
N VAL A 227 11.89 -5.52 21.18
CA VAL A 227 11.12 -4.99 20.05
C VAL A 227 12.05 -4.38 19.00
N HIS A 228 13.06 -3.63 19.43
CA HIS A 228 14.07 -3.02 18.57
C HIS A 228 14.80 -4.07 17.72
N TRP A 229 15.38 -5.08 18.36
CA TRP A 229 16.15 -6.09 17.63
C TRP A 229 15.27 -7.05 16.82
N SER A 230 14.05 -7.35 17.28
CA SER A 230 13.10 -8.15 16.48
C SER A 230 12.68 -7.40 15.21
N SER A 231 12.37 -6.11 15.32
CA SER A 231 12.01 -5.29 14.15
C SER A 231 13.16 -5.15 13.17
N LEU A 232 14.41 -5.02 13.64
CA LEU A 232 15.59 -5.07 12.76
C LEU A 232 15.68 -6.39 12.00
N ALA A 233 15.57 -7.52 12.70
CA ALA A 233 15.67 -8.84 12.09
C ALA A 233 14.62 -9.03 10.99
N PHE A 234 13.36 -8.69 11.27
CA PHE A 234 12.28 -8.76 10.28
C PHE A 234 12.44 -7.73 9.16
N ALA A 235 12.97 -6.54 9.42
CA ALA A 235 13.25 -5.53 8.38
C ALA A 235 14.34 -6.02 7.40
N ILE A 236 15.39 -6.67 7.91
CA ILE A 236 16.44 -7.28 7.07
C ILE A 236 15.87 -8.42 6.24
N LEU A 237 15.07 -9.32 6.84
CA LEU A 237 14.41 -10.41 6.10
C LEU A 237 13.48 -9.86 5.01
N ALA A 238 12.71 -8.81 5.31
CA ALA A 238 11.85 -8.17 4.32
C ALA A 238 12.63 -7.56 3.14
N LEU A 239 13.86 -7.06 3.35
CA LEU A 239 14.72 -6.63 2.24
C LEU A 239 15.12 -7.78 1.32
N VAL A 240 15.33 -9.00 1.85
CA VAL A 240 15.63 -10.17 1.01
C VAL A 240 14.49 -10.42 0.02
N TRP A 241 13.23 -10.26 0.47
CA TRP A 241 12.05 -10.40 -0.37
C TRP A 241 11.94 -9.30 -1.43
N VAL A 242 12.28 -8.06 -1.07
CA VAL A 242 12.38 -6.95 -2.04
C VAL A 242 13.44 -7.24 -3.10
N VAL A 243 14.62 -7.72 -2.71
CA VAL A 243 15.69 -8.09 -3.64
C VAL A 243 15.25 -9.24 -4.55
N LYS A 244 14.57 -10.26 -4.02
CA LYS A 244 14.00 -11.36 -4.82
C LYS A 244 13.00 -10.84 -5.85
N GLY A 245 12.09 -9.95 -5.46
CA GLY A 245 11.11 -9.35 -6.37
C GLY A 245 11.77 -8.50 -7.46
N ALA A 246 12.77 -7.70 -7.08
CA ALA A 246 13.55 -6.90 -8.03
C ALA A 246 14.31 -7.77 -9.04
N ALA A 247 14.93 -8.87 -8.57
CA ALA A 247 15.59 -9.84 -9.44
C ALA A 247 14.60 -10.49 -10.41
N GLY A 248 13.43 -10.92 -9.93
CA GLY A 248 12.36 -11.49 -10.76
C GLY A 248 11.93 -10.56 -11.90
N LEU A 249 11.72 -9.28 -11.60
CA LEU A 249 11.40 -8.27 -12.61
C LEU A 249 12.55 -8.04 -13.61
N PHE A 250 13.80 -8.00 -13.14
CA PHE A 250 14.96 -7.83 -14.00
C PHE A 250 15.12 -8.98 -15.01
N PHE A 251 14.98 -10.23 -14.55
CA PHE A 251 15.06 -11.40 -15.42
C PHE A 251 13.92 -11.45 -16.45
N ARG A 252 12.69 -11.05 -16.07
CA ARG A 252 11.58 -10.92 -17.02
C ARG A 252 11.86 -9.88 -18.11
N SER A 253 12.34 -8.70 -17.73
CA SER A 253 12.66 -7.63 -18.68
C SER A 253 13.68 -8.10 -19.72
N ARG A 254 14.71 -8.82 -19.26
CA ARG A 254 15.75 -9.36 -20.13
C ARG A 254 15.26 -10.47 -21.05
N GLY A 255 14.38 -11.36 -20.58
CA GLY A 255 13.73 -12.38 -21.42
C GLY A 255 12.84 -11.77 -22.51
N ARG A 256 12.12 -10.69 -22.19
CA ARG A 256 11.29 -9.97 -23.16
C ARG A 256 12.14 -9.27 -24.24
N ILE A 257 13.30 -8.74 -23.88
CA ILE A 257 14.26 -8.16 -24.83
C ILE A 257 14.83 -9.25 -25.76
N SER A 258 15.23 -10.40 -25.20
CA SER A 258 15.77 -11.53 -25.97
C SER A 258 14.80 -12.06 -27.04
N LEU A 259 13.50 -12.17 -26.71
CA LEU A 259 12.48 -12.63 -27.66
C LEU A 259 12.21 -11.61 -28.78
N MET A 260 12.27 -10.31 -28.48
CA MET A 260 12.13 -9.26 -29.50
C MET A 260 13.34 -9.21 -30.45
N ASP A 261 14.53 -9.62 -30.01
CA ASP A 261 15.71 -9.71 -30.85
C ASP A 261 15.66 -10.96 -31.77
N GLU A 262 15.12 -12.08 -31.30
CA GLU A 262 14.89 -13.29 -32.12
C GLU A 262 13.81 -13.09 -33.18
N GLU A 263 12.70 -12.41 -32.88
CA GLU A 263 11.67 -12.05 -33.88
C GLU A 263 12.17 -11.04 -34.94
N ARG A 264 13.29 -10.35 -34.66
CA ARG A 264 13.97 -9.44 -35.60
C ARG A 264 15.11 -10.10 -36.38
N ALA A 265 15.42 -11.37 -36.11
CA ALA A 265 16.38 -12.11 -36.90
C ALA A 265 15.81 -12.28 -38.33
N PRO A 266 16.54 -11.84 -39.38
CA PRO A 266 16.04 -11.97 -40.74
C PRO A 266 15.88 -13.46 -41.05
N LEU A 267 14.66 -13.86 -41.43
CA LEU A 267 14.36 -15.20 -41.94
C LEU A 267 15.09 -15.40 -43.27
N VAL A 268 16.37 -15.75 -43.21
CA VAL A 268 17.16 -16.15 -44.38
C VAL A 268 17.95 -17.39 -44.03
N GLY A 269 17.43 -18.50 -44.56
CA GLY A 269 18.04 -19.81 -44.72
C GLY A 269 17.25 -20.52 -45.79
#